data_AF-A0A819Z806-F1
#
_entry.id   AF-A0A819Z806-F1
#
_cell.length_a   1.000
_cell.length_b   1.000
_cell.length_c   1.000
_cell.angle_alpha   90.00
_cell.angle_beta   90.00
_cell.angle_gamma   90.00
#
_symmetry.space_group_name_H-M   'P 1'
#
loop_
_entity.id
_entity.type
_entity.pdbx_description
1 polymer ?
#
loop_
_entity_poly.entity_id
_entity_poly.type
_entity_poly.pdbx_seq_one_letter_code
_entity_poly.pdbx_strand_id
1 'polypeptide(L)'
;MAEHIDKNRLNTDLRYHYDYIAKFLNFTKDDIHTINTLVPILFPYIPHIVEIVHAKLCSFDVTKRCFPVSNDDDIKDSSSNSESIFTPICCETDFFKDILSIYLKRILIQNDWSDTFIKYLSEMGELYGSKNYFKAVNIEYIHLNALIGYIESVMIEMILKLENFDLKKKCAAVRALNKFFWIQNNLLTMHYKM
;
A
#
# COMPACT_ATOMS: atom_id res chain seq x y z
N MET A 1 24.68 -20.64 14.57
CA MET A 1 25.08 -19.36 15.21
C MET A 1 24.09 -18.29 14.78
N ALA A 2 23.67 -17.40 15.68
CA ALA A 2 22.78 -16.31 15.31
C ALA A 2 23.56 -15.25 14.51
N GLU A 3 22.95 -14.70 13.47
CA GLU A 3 23.47 -13.55 12.74
C GLU A 3 23.39 -12.29 13.61
N HIS A 4 24.41 -11.45 13.56
CA HIS A 4 24.41 -10.17 14.27
C HIS A 4 23.62 -9.12 13.50
N ILE A 5 22.70 -8.44 14.18
CA ILE A 5 21.89 -7.34 13.62
C ILE A 5 22.16 -6.05 14.41
N ASP A 6 22.47 -4.97 13.70
CA ASP A 6 22.69 -3.65 14.26
C ASP A 6 21.34 -2.95 14.51
N LYS A 7 21.00 -2.79 15.80
CA LYS A 7 19.73 -2.19 16.23
C LYS A 7 19.57 -0.73 15.81
N ASN A 8 20.66 0.03 15.70
CA ASN A 8 20.56 1.43 15.30
C ASN A 8 20.25 1.52 13.81
N ARG A 9 20.95 0.73 12.99
CA ARG A 9 20.71 0.69 11.53
C ARG A 9 19.31 0.21 11.18
N LEU A 10 18.71 -0.68 11.97
CA LEU A 10 17.30 -1.07 11.79
C LEU A 10 16.34 0.12 11.81
N ASN A 11 16.66 1.22 12.50
CA ASN A 11 15.76 2.37 12.60
C ASN A 11 16.19 3.56 11.72
N THR A 12 17.43 3.56 11.23
CA THR A 12 17.99 4.71 10.49
C THR A 12 18.32 4.42 9.03
N ASP A 13 18.48 3.15 8.67
CA ASP A 13 18.86 2.70 7.32
C ASP A 13 17.71 1.87 6.73
N LEU A 14 16.99 2.47 5.78
CA LEU A 14 15.81 1.88 5.15
C LEU A 14 16.11 0.56 4.45
N ARG A 15 17.27 0.47 3.78
CA ARG A 15 17.67 -0.75 3.07
C ARG A 15 18.01 -1.84 4.07
N TYR A 16 18.77 -1.51 5.11
CA TYR A 16 19.10 -2.47 6.18
C TYR A 16 17.86 -2.99 6.91
N HIS A 17 16.89 -2.11 7.18
CA HIS A 17 15.60 -2.46 7.75
C HIS A 17 14.87 -3.47 6.86
N TYR A 18 14.70 -3.13 5.58
CA TYR A 18 14.05 -4.02 4.62
C TYR A 18 14.75 -5.38 4.52
N ASP A 19 16.09 -5.40 4.39
CA ASP A 19 16.86 -6.62 4.20
C ASP A 19 16.68 -7.59 5.39
N TYR A 20 16.66 -7.06 6.61
CA TYR A 20 16.38 -7.85 7.81
C TYR A 20 14.98 -8.48 7.77
N ILE A 21 13.95 -7.69 7.46
CA ILE A 21 12.55 -8.14 7.47
C ILE A 21 12.29 -9.12 6.34
N ALA A 22 12.78 -8.83 5.12
CA ALA A 22 12.68 -9.73 3.98
C ALA A 22 13.37 -11.07 4.27
N LYS A 23 14.56 -11.04 4.88
CA LYS A 23 15.26 -12.27 5.30
C LYS A 23 14.47 -13.04 6.35
N PHE A 24 13.91 -12.36 7.35
CA PHE A 24 13.11 -12.99 8.40
C PHE A 24 11.87 -13.69 7.85
N LEU A 25 11.20 -13.08 6.87
CA LEU A 25 10.00 -13.61 6.24
C LEU A 25 10.30 -14.62 5.11
N ASN A 26 11.58 -14.89 4.82
CA ASN A 26 12.01 -15.64 3.64
C ASN A 26 11.38 -15.09 2.35
N PHE A 27 11.35 -13.77 2.21
CA PHE A 27 10.90 -13.09 1.00
C PHE A 27 12.04 -13.06 -0.02
N THR A 28 11.85 -13.73 -1.14
CA THR A 28 12.90 -13.92 -2.16
C THR A 28 12.46 -13.42 -3.53
N LYS A 29 13.38 -13.48 -4.50
CA LYS A 29 13.07 -13.20 -5.91
C LYS A 29 11.97 -14.11 -6.47
N ASP A 30 11.82 -15.32 -5.93
CA ASP A 30 10.75 -16.23 -6.36
C ASP A 30 9.37 -15.72 -5.92
N ASP A 31 9.27 -15.09 -4.74
CA ASP A 31 8.03 -14.44 -4.29
C ASP A 31 7.68 -13.26 -5.21
N ILE A 32 8.67 -12.44 -5.57
CA ILE A 32 8.50 -11.32 -6.52
C ILE A 32 8.00 -11.85 -7.87
N HIS A 33 8.68 -12.85 -8.43
CA HIS A 33 8.27 -13.47 -9.69
C HIS A 33 6.85 -14.04 -9.62
N THR A 34 6.53 -14.71 -8.51
CA THR A 34 5.18 -15.25 -8.28
C THR A 34 4.13 -14.15 -8.29
N ILE A 35 4.39 -13.01 -7.64
CA ILE A 35 3.50 -11.84 -7.68
C ILE A 35 3.36 -11.32 -9.11
N ASN A 36 4.46 -11.21 -9.87
CA ASN A 36 4.41 -10.74 -11.26
C ASN A 36 3.57 -11.66 -12.16
N THR A 37 3.50 -12.97 -11.89
CA THR A 37 2.64 -13.89 -12.65
C THR A 37 1.14 -13.56 -12.51
N LEU A 38 0.76 -12.79 -11.49
CA LEU A 38 -0.61 -12.37 -11.25
C LEU A 38 -1.01 -11.15 -12.08
N VAL A 39 -0.06 -10.43 -12.69
CA VAL A 39 -0.33 -9.23 -13.52
C VAL A 39 -1.44 -9.45 -14.55
N PRO A 40 -1.35 -10.43 -15.48
CA PRO A 40 -2.38 -10.61 -16.52
C PRO A 40 -3.75 -10.97 -15.95
N ILE A 41 -3.79 -11.45 -14.71
CA ILE A 41 -5.00 -11.90 -14.04
C ILE A 41 -5.63 -10.75 -13.26
N LEU A 42 -4.87 -10.06 -12.43
CA LEU A 42 -5.38 -9.05 -11.50
C LEU A 42 -5.60 -7.69 -12.16
N PHE A 43 -4.82 -7.32 -13.18
CA PHE A 43 -4.94 -6.03 -13.85
C PHE A 43 -6.36 -5.68 -14.30
N PRO A 44 -7.09 -6.57 -15.01
CA PRO A 44 -8.47 -6.32 -15.40
C PRO A 44 -9.43 -6.06 -14.24
N TYR A 45 -9.12 -6.57 -13.05
CA TYR A 45 -9.97 -6.44 -11.86
C TYR A 45 -9.58 -5.29 -10.93
N ILE A 46 -8.43 -4.63 -11.14
CA ILE A 46 -8.00 -3.49 -10.31
C ILE A 46 -9.09 -2.43 -10.18
N PRO A 47 -9.82 -2.00 -11.25
CA PRO A 47 -10.91 -1.05 -11.11
C PRO A 47 -11.98 -1.53 -10.12
N HIS A 48 -12.33 -2.82 -10.17
CA HIS A 48 -13.30 -3.40 -9.24
C HIS A 48 -12.76 -3.47 -7.80
N ILE A 49 -11.50 -3.85 -7.61
CA ILE A 49 -10.83 -3.87 -6.29
C ILE A 49 -10.89 -2.49 -5.64
N VAL A 50 -10.62 -1.46 -6.43
CA VAL A 50 -10.62 -0.08 -5.96
C VAL A 50 -12.01 0.39 -5.55
N GLU A 51 -13.06 0.01 -6.30
CA GLU A 51 -14.45 0.30 -5.92
C GLU A 51 -14.84 -0.34 -4.58
N ILE A 52 -14.54 -1.63 -4.40
CA ILE A 52 -14.90 -2.33 -3.14
C ILE A 52 -14.08 -1.82 -1.95
N VAL A 53 -12.84 -1.37 -2.17
CA VAL A 53 -12.01 -0.73 -1.14
C VAL A 53 -12.57 0.63 -0.75
N HIS A 54 -12.94 1.46 -1.73
CA HIS A 54 -13.59 2.75 -1.46
C HIS A 54 -14.92 2.56 -0.71
N ALA A 55 -15.77 1.64 -1.16
CA ALA A 55 -17.02 1.32 -0.48
C ALA A 55 -16.78 0.86 0.98
N LYS A 56 -15.71 0.08 1.22
CA LYS A 56 -15.33 -0.34 2.57
C LYS A 56 -14.91 0.85 3.45
N LEU A 57 -14.11 1.77 2.93
CA LEU A 57 -13.73 3.00 3.65
C LEU A 57 -14.95 3.89 3.94
N CYS A 58 -15.95 3.92 3.05
CA CYS A 58 -17.20 4.64 3.28
C CYS A 58 -18.15 3.95 4.27
N SER A 59 -17.91 2.68 4.63
CA SER A 59 -18.77 1.90 5.54
C SER A 59 -18.56 2.23 7.03
N PHE A 60 -17.49 2.96 7.37
CA PHE A 60 -17.23 3.46 8.72
C PHE A 60 -17.12 4.98 8.70
N ASP A 61 -17.72 5.64 9.68
CA ASP A 61 -17.77 7.10 9.78
C ASP A 61 -16.36 7.70 9.91
N VAL A 62 -15.48 7.09 10.72
CA VAL A 62 -14.11 7.56 10.96
C VAL A 62 -13.24 7.57 9.71
N THR A 63 -13.38 6.57 8.83
CA THR A 63 -12.64 6.50 7.56
C THR A 63 -13.32 7.30 6.44
N LYS A 64 -14.65 7.41 6.47
CA LYS A 64 -15.40 8.23 5.50
C LYS A 64 -15.06 9.72 5.62
N ARG A 65 -14.78 10.22 6.83
CA ARG A 65 -14.37 11.62 7.07
C ARG A 65 -13.07 12.03 6.38
N CYS A 66 -12.26 11.06 5.93
CA CYS A 66 -11.06 11.35 5.14
C CYS A 66 -11.37 11.86 3.73
N PHE A 67 -12.58 11.65 3.23
CA PHE A 67 -13.02 12.13 1.92
C PHE A 67 -13.82 13.43 2.07
N PRO A 68 -13.61 14.43 1.19
CA PRO A 68 -14.39 15.66 1.22
C PRO A 68 -15.86 15.33 0.97
N VAL A 69 -16.75 15.94 1.76
CA VAL A 69 -18.18 15.95 1.45
C VAL A 69 -18.36 16.97 0.33
N SER A 70 -18.83 16.55 -0.85
CA SER A 70 -19.34 17.47 -1.87
C SER A 70 -20.60 18.15 -1.32
N ASN A 71 -20.42 19.17 -0.50
CA ASN A 71 -21.44 20.15 -0.22
C ASN A 71 -21.14 21.34 -1.12
N ASP A 72 -21.98 21.57 -2.12
CA ASP A 72 -21.93 22.68 -3.08
C ASP A 72 -22.08 24.09 -2.44
N ASP A 73 -22.02 24.23 -1.12
CA ASP A 73 -22.30 25.49 -0.42
C ASP A 73 -21.10 26.18 0.25
N ASP A 74 -19.88 25.60 0.22
CA ASP A 74 -18.71 26.23 0.86
C ASP A 74 -17.47 26.27 -0.05
N ILE A 75 -17.60 26.85 -1.25
CA ILE A 75 -16.43 27.34 -2.00
C ILE A 75 -16.21 28.81 -1.62
N LYS A 76 -15.48 29.03 -0.54
CA LYS A 76 -14.65 30.22 -0.38
C LYS A 76 -13.20 29.83 -0.24
N ASP A 77 -12.50 30.11 -1.34
CA ASP A 77 -11.12 30.56 -1.39
C ASP A 77 -10.03 29.55 -1.03
N SER A 78 -9.35 29.04 -2.06
CA SER A 78 -7.88 29.12 -2.10
C SER A 78 -7.37 28.74 -3.49
N SER A 79 -7.04 29.79 -4.23
CA SER A 79 -6.11 29.71 -5.34
C SER A 79 -4.73 29.30 -4.82
N SER A 80 -4.16 28.22 -5.37
CA SER A 80 -2.71 28.07 -5.46
C SER A 80 -2.34 26.98 -6.46
N ASN A 81 -1.80 27.41 -7.61
CA ASN A 81 -1.01 26.58 -8.51
C ASN A 81 0.18 25.97 -7.75
N SER A 82 0.31 24.64 -7.80
CA SER A 82 1.59 23.95 -7.65
C SER A 82 1.51 22.56 -8.26
N GLU A 83 2.33 22.32 -9.29
CA GLU A 83 2.59 21.00 -9.86
C GLU A 83 3.26 20.10 -8.80
N SER A 84 2.46 19.26 -8.15
CA SER A 84 2.94 18.11 -7.39
C SER A 84 1.98 16.96 -7.68
N ILE A 85 2.48 15.87 -8.25
CA ILE A 85 1.72 14.69 -8.71
C ILE A 85 1.00 13.95 -7.54
N PHE A 86 1.20 14.40 -6.30
CA PHE A 86 0.64 13.78 -5.10
C PHE A 86 -0.17 14.79 -4.30
N THR A 87 -1.39 15.05 -4.77
CA THR A 87 -2.44 15.67 -3.95
C THR A 87 -2.92 14.68 -2.88
N PRO A 88 -3.22 15.13 -1.65
CA PRO A 88 -3.50 14.25 -0.51
C PRO A 88 -4.96 13.75 -0.49
N ILE A 89 -5.24 12.77 0.38
CA ILE A 89 -6.52 12.05 0.55
C ILE A 89 -7.76 12.95 0.79
N CYS A 90 -7.62 14.27 0.99
CA CYS A 90 -8.68 15.26 0.74
C CYS A 90 -8.96 15.49 -0.76
N CYS A 91 -8.97 14.42 -1.53
CA CYS A 91 -9.15 14.42 -2.97
C CYS A 91 -10.53 13.85 -3.30
N GLU A 92 -11.09 14.27 -4.42
CA GLU A 92 -12.32 13.70 -4.95
C GLU A 92 -12.19 12.17 -5.03
N THR A 93 -13.30 11.47 -4.78
CA THR A 93 -13.38 10.00 -4.77
C THR A 93 -12.63 9.35 -5.92
N ASP A 94 -12.74 9.90 -7.13
CA ASP A 94 -12.12 9.34 -8.32
C ASP A 94 -10.59 9.46 -8.30
N PHE A 95 -10.04 10.53 -7.73
CA PHE A 95 -8.60 10.68 -7.60
C PHE A 95 -7.99 9.67 -6.61
N PHE A 96 -8.66 9.38 -5.49
CA PHE A 96 -8.23 8.31 -4.58
C PHE A 96 -8.21 6.96 -5.31
N LYS A 97 -9.25 6.69 -6.09
CA LYS A 97 -9.37 5.45 -6.87
C LYS A 97 -8.25 5.32 -7.91
N ASP A 98 -7.88 6.43 -8.55
CA ASP A 98 -6.78 6.46 -9.50
C ASP A 98 -5.42 6.21 -8.83
N ILE A 99 -5.14 6.86 -7.69
CA ILE A 99 -3.90 6.62 -6.93
C ILE A 99 -3.82 5.17 -6.49
N LEU A 100 -4.90 4.61 -5.93
CA LEU A 100 -4.90 3.20 -5.49
C LEU A 100 -4.71 2.26 -6.68
N SER A 101 -5.31 2.56 -7.84
CA SER A 101 -5.10 1.80 -9.07
C SER A 101 -3.64 1.83 -9.52
N ILE A 102 -3.01 3.00 -9.53
CA ILE A 102 -1.60 3.17 -9.89
C ILE A 102 -0.71 2.39 -8.93
N TYR A 103 -0.99 2.52 -7.63
CA TYR A 103 -0.29 1.79 -6.57
C TYR A 103 -0.36 0.26 -6.80
N LEU A 104 -1.57 -0.29 -6.92
CA LEU A 104 -1.79 -1.73 -7.12
C LEU A 104 -1.14 -2.24 -8.42
N LYS A 105 -1.18 -1.46 -9.50
CA LYS A 105 -0.46 -1.82 -10.74
C LYS A 105 1.04 -1.85 -10.52
N ARG A 106 1.59 -0.82 -9.85
CA ARG A 106 3.02 -0.68 -9.61
C ARG A 106 3.60 -1.82 -8.79
N ILE A 107 2.90 -2.27 -7.73
CA ILE A 107 3.38 -3.39 -6.90
C ILE A 107 3.44 -4.70 -7.69
N LEU A 108 2.49 -4.92 -8.61
CA LEU A 108 2.36 -6.15 -9.37
C LEU A 108 3.40 -6.26 -10.50
N ILE A 109 3.85 -5.13 -11.07
CA ILE A 109 4.83 -5.12 -12.17
C ILE A 109 6.27 -4.97 -11.71
N GLN A 110 6.50 -4.67 -10.42
CA GLN A 110 7.84 -4.45 -9.91
C GLN A 110 8.62 -5.77 -9.94
N ASN A 111 9.73 -5.78 -10.68
CA ASN A 111 10.58 -6.97 -10.82
C ASN A 111 11.78 -6.99 -9.85
N ASP A 112 12.11 -5.84 -9.25
CA ASP A 112 13.24 -5.70 -8.34
C ASP A 112 12.91 -4.73 -7.20
N TRP A 113 13.21 -5.13 -5.96
CA TRP A 113 13.02 -4.27 -4.79
C TRP A 113 14.31 -3.51 -4.53
N SER A 114 14.58 -2.59 -5.45
CA SER A 114 15.68 -1.64 -5.36
C SER A 114 15.44 -0.60 -4.27
N ASP A 115 16.48 0.12 -3.90
CA ASP A 115 16.37 1.21 -2.92
C ASP A 115 15.31 2.23 -3.33
N THR A 116 15.17 2.52 -4.63
CA THR A 116 14.12 3.40 -5.17
C THR A 116 12.71 2.85 -4.92
N PHE A 117 12.50 1.55 -5.08
CA PHE A 117 11.19 0.95 -4.86
C PHE A 117 10.85 0.85 -3.37
N ILE A 118 11.82 0.48 -2.53
CA ILE A 118 11.65 0.45 -1.08
C ILE A 118 11.37 1.85 -0.54
N LYS A 119 12.08 2.86 -1.04
CA LYS A 119 11.81 4.27 -0.73
C LYS A 119 10.40 4.67 -1.12
N TYR A 120 9.95 4.30 -2.32
CA TYR A 120 8.57 4.54 -2.74
C TYR A 120 7.53 3.91 -1.80
N LEU A 121 7.71 2.66 -1.37
CA LEU A 121 6.81 2.02 -0.41
C LEU A 121 6.82 2.72 0.95
N SER A 122 7.99 3.16 1.40
CA SER A 122 8.17 3.91 2.65
C SER A 122 7.48 5.28 2.58
N GLU A 123 7.67 6.03 1.49
CA GLU A 123 7.06 7.36 1.27
C GLU A 123 5.53 7.34 1.27
N MET A 124 4.89 6.20 0.96
CA MET A 124 3.44 6.05 1.15
C MET A 124 3.02 6.24 2.62
N GLY A 125 3.88 5.87 3.57
CA GLY A 125 3.65 6.06 5.00
C GLY A 125 3.86 7.50 5.43
N GLU A 126 4.85 8.17 4.83
CA GLU A 126 5.09 9.60 5.02
C GLU A 126 3.89 10.43 4.54
N LEU A 127 3.32 10.08 3.37
CA LEU A 127 2.17 10.76 2.78
C LEU A 127 0.92 10.75 3.70
N TYR A 128 0.71 9.67 4.46
CA TYR A 128 -0.45 9.48 5.34
C TYR A 128 -0.18 9.73 6.82
N GLY A 129 1.09 9.69 7.24
CA GLY A 129 1.52 9.84 8.63
C GLY A 129 2.21 11.15 8.97
N SER A 130 2.67 11.93 7.98
CA SER A 130 3.40 13.17 8.25
C SER A 130 2.48 14.31 8.70
N LYS A 131 2.92 15.02 9.74
CA LYS A 131 2.38 16.33 10.16
C LYS A 131 2.92 17.49 9.31
N ASN A 132 3.94 17.23 8.50
CA ASN A 132 4.67 18.23 7.73
C ASN A 132 4.55 17.90 6.25
N TYR A 133 3.58 18.52 5.59
CA TYR A 133 3.67 19.20 4.30
C TYR A 133 2.26 19.77 4.06
N PHE A 134 2.19 20.97 3.50
CA PHE A 134 0.95 21.70 3.21
C PHE A 134 -0.13 20.74 2.67
N LYS A 135 -1.18 20.49 3.47
CA LYS A 135 -2.36 19.61 3.18
C LYS A 135 -2.27 18.10 3.53
N ALA A 136 -1.38 17.63 4.39
CA ALA A 136 -1.37 16.19 4.79
C ALA A 136 -2.63 15.77 5.62
N VAL A 137 -3.32 14.71 5.20
CA VAL A 137 -4.34 14.03 6.02
C VAL A 137 -3.59 13.22 7.08
N ASN A 138 -3.62 13.65 8.33
CA ASN A 138 -3.05 12.90 9.45
C ASN A 138 -3.92 11.67 9.75
N ILE A 139 -3.74 10.59 8.99
CA ILE A 139 -4.49 9.34 9.14
C ILE A 139 -3.82 8.53 10.23
N GLU A 140 -4.55 8.24 11.30
CA GLU A 140 -4.07 7.34 12.35
C GLU A 140 -3.70 5.97 11.76
N TYR A 141 -2.54 5.44 12.17
CA TYR A 141 -2.00 4.19 11.64
C TYR A 141 -2.99 3.02 11.70
N ILE A 142 -3.87 2.99 12.71
CA ILE A 142 -4.91 1.97 12.83
C ILE A 142 -5.78 1.84 11.58
N HIS A 143 -6.15 2.96 10.94
CA HIS A 143 -6.98 2.97 9.74
C HIS A 143 -6.20 2.50 8.52
N LEU A 144 -4.95 2.94 8.38
CA LEU A 144 -4.07 2.52 7.28
C LEU A 144 -3.75 1.03 7.37
N ASN A 145 -3.43 0.53 8.56
CA ASN A 145 -3.18 -0.88 8.83
C ASN A 145 -4.41 -1.74 8.50
N ALA A 146 -5.61 -1.32 8.93
CA ALA A 146 -6.85 -2.01 8.62
C ALA A 146 -7.17 -2.02 7.11
N LEU A 147 -6.93 -0.90 6.41
CA LEU A 147 -7.12 -0.79 4.97
C LEU A 147 -6.20 -1.76 4.20
N ILE A 148 -4.92 -1.83 4.57
CA ILE A 148 -3.96 -2.72 3.93
C ILE A 148 -4.36 -4.19 4.14
N GLY A 149 -4.75 -4.56 5.36
CA GLY A 149 -5.25 -5.91 5.64
C GLY A 149 -6.52 -6.24 4.83
N TYR A 150 -7.41 -5.26 4.60
CA TYR A 150 -8.57 -5.46 3.74
C TYR A 150 -8.18 -5.67 2.27
N ILE A 151 -7.29 -4.83 1.72
CA ILE A 151 -6.79 -4.97 0.34
C ILE A 151 -6.14 -6.35 0.15
N GLU A 152 -5.29 -6.77 1.09
CA GLU A 152 -4.67 -8.09 1.08
C GLU A 152 -5.73 -9.20 1.00
N SER A 153 -6.75 -9.14 1.87
CA SER A 153 -7.81 -10.14 1.93
C SER A 153 -8.59 -10.27 0.62
N VAL A 154 -8.90 -9.14 -0.02
CA VAL A 154 -9.57 -9.06 -1.33
C VAL A 154 -8.71 -9.72 -2.40
N MET A 155 -7.42 -9.39 -2.46
CA MET A 155 -6.51 -9.97 -3.46
C MET A 155 -6.32 -11.48 -3.26
N ILE A 156 -6.23 -11.94 -2.01
CA ILE A 156 -6.16 -13.38 -1.67
C ILE A 156 -7.43 -14.09 -2.14
N GLU A 157 -8.62 -13.55 -1.85
CA GLU A 157 -9.89 -14.15 -2.28
C GLU A 157 -9.95 -14.31 -3.80
N MET A 158 -9.50 -13.28 -4.54
CA MET A 158 -9.43 -13.34 -6.00
C MET A 158 -8.48 -14.42 -6.50
N ILE A 159 -7.30 -14.59 -5.88
CA ILE A 159 -6.35 -15.65 -6.23
C ILE A 159 -6.95 -17.03 -6.00
N LEU A 160 -7.65 -17.21 -4.89
CA LEU A 160 -8.26 -18.49 -4.55
C LEU A 160 -9.36 -18.90 -5.55
N LYS A 161 -10.05 -17.92 -6.15
CA LYS A 161 -11.08 -18.14 -7.20
C LYS A 161 -10.51 -18.44 -8.59
N LEU A 162 -9.19 -18.34 -8.81
CA LEU A 162 -8.59 -18.59 -10.13
C LEU A 162 -8.68 -20.07 -10.51
N GLU A 163 -9.40 -20.41 -11.58
CA GLU A 163 -9.50 -21.79 -12.05
C GLU A 163 -8.22 -22.27 -12.74
N ASN A 164 -7.47 -21.34 -13.36
CA ASN A 164 -6.26 -21.64 -14.14
C ASN A 164 -5.02 -21.97 -13.29
N PHE A 165 -5.11 -21.81 -11.97
CA PHE A 165 -4.00 -22.07 -11.05
C PHE A 165 -4.26 -23.36 -10.28
N ASP A 166 -3.28 -24.26 -10.31
CA ASP A 166 -3.26 -25.40 -9.39
C ASP A 166 -3.09 -24.93 -7.93
N LEU A 167 -3.39 -25.82 -6.98
CA LEU A 167 -3.31 -25.50 -5.56
C LEU A 167 -1.92 -25.02 -5.13
N LYS A 168 -0.85 -25.57 -5.71
CA LYS A 168 0.52 -25.21 -5.38
C LYS A 168 0.82 -23.76 -5.80
N LYS A 169 0.40 -23.35 -7.00
CA LYS A 169 0.51 -21.98 -7.50
C LYS A 169 -0.33 -21.01 -6.67
N LYS A 170 -1.56 -21.39 -6.30
CA LYS A 170 -2.40 -20.58 -5.40
C LYS A 170 -1.72 -20.37 -4.05
N CYS A 171 -1.22 -21.43 -3.42
CA CYS A 171 -0.52 -21.34 -2.15
C CYS A 171 0.75 -20.47 -2.23
N ALA A 172 1.52 -20.60 -3.32
CA ALA A 172 2.70 -19.77 -3.55
C ALA A 172 2.31 -18.29 -3.70
N ALA A 173 1.30 -17.99 -4.53
CA ALA A 173 0.81 -16.63 -4.75
C ALA A 173 0.29 -15.98 -3.47
N VAL A 174 -0.55 -16.68 -2.70
CA VAL A 174 -1.08 -16.20 -1.42
C VAL A 174 0.04 -15.91 -0.42
N ARG A 175 1.04 -16.80 -0.31
CA ARG A 175 2.19 -16.60 0.57
C ARG A 175 3.04 -15.41 0.15
N ALA A 176 3.33 -15.27 -1.14
CA ALA A 176 4.12 -14.17 -1.67
C ALA A 176 3.43 -12.82 -1.41
N LEU A 177 2.12 -12.73 -1.66
CA LEU A 177 1.33 -11.53 -1.39
C LEU A 177 1.23 -11.19 0.09
N ASN A 178 1.05 -12.19 0.95
CA ASN A 178 1.04 -11.97 2.40
C ASN A 178 2.37 -11.39 2.90
N LYS A 179 3.50 -11.97 2.47
CA LYS A 179 4.83 -11.43 2.79
C LYS A 179 4.99 -10.01 2.27
N PHE A 180 4.57 -9.73 1.04
CA PHE A 180 4.61 -8.39 0.44
C PHE A 180 3.89 -7.37 1.34
N PHE A 181 2.63 -7.63 1.69
CA PHE A 181 1.83 -6.69 2.48
C PHE A 181 2.35 -6.53 3.90
N TRP A 182 2.91 -7.58 4.51
CA TRP A 182 3.61 -7.47 5.78
C TRP A 182 4.83 -6.56 5.72
N ILE A 183 5.70 -6.74 4.71
CA ILE A 183 6.88 -5.90 4.54
C ILE A 183 6.47 -4.45 4.29
N GLN A 184 5.54 -4.22 3.36
CA GLN A 184 5.00 -2.89 3.09
C GLN A 184 4.46 -2.25 4.36
N ASN A 185 3.59 -2.95 5.10
CA ASN A 185 2.98 -2.41 6.31
C ASN A 185 4.03 -2.05 7.36
N ASN A 186 5.07 -2.86 7.50
CA ASN A 186 6.18 -2.58 8.40
C ASN A 186 6.99 -1.35 7.96
N LEU A 187 7.25 -1.14 6.66
CA LEU A 187 7.87 0.10 6.17
C LEU A 187 7.03 1.34 6.49
N LEU A 188 5.69 1.25 6.40
CA LEU A 188 4.82 2.38 6.75
C LEU A 188 4.95 2.77 8.22
N THR A 189 5.11 1.80 9.11
CA THR A 189 5.21 2.07 10.56
C THR A 189 6.40 2.95 10.92
N MET A 190 7.44 3.01 10.09
CA MET A 190 8.61 3.86 10.31
C MET A 190 8.27 5.36 10.33
N HIS A 191 7.14 5.75 9.75
CA HIS A 191 6.67 7.14 9.68
C HIS A 191 5.68 7.51 10.79
N TYR A 192 5.28 6.53 11.60
CA TYR A 192 4.36 6.73 12.71
C TYR A 192 5.15 6.68 14.02
N LYS A 193 4.91 7.68 14.89
CA LYS A 193 5.38 7.60 16.28
C LYS A 193 4.51 6.56 16.99
N MET A 194 5.11 5.40 17.32
CA MET A 194 4.52 4.46 18.26
C MET A 194 4.68 4.96 19.70
#